data_AF-A0A557WUL1-F1
#
_entry.id   AF-A0A557WUL1-F1
#
_cell.length_a   1.000
_cell.length_b   1.000
_cell.length_c   1.000
_cell.angle_alpha   90.00
_cell.angle_beta   90.00
_cell.angle_gamma   90.00
#
_symmetry.space_group_name_H-M   'P 1'
#
loop_
_entity.id
_entity.type
_entity.pdbx_description
1 polymer ?
#
loop_
_entity_poly.entity_id
_entity_poly.type
_entity_poly.pdbx_seq_one_letter_code
_entity_poly.pdbx_strand_id
1 'polypeptide(L)'
;MRPARSPRSWAALPVDPHRGRARHEGTAALGRRGGQGARRAVQLPPLRAGVRADRGGQRDDLRGPPAEPGGDGTPGRDGGRKKGLCEQITAEIAAEVERLAALAADSLGSSGTGLAAVELAIRTAMMRLGASLLGQLLAADTGHRGPRIDCGAGHHAAFVGYRDKNLDTVLGRVVVRRAYYHCTDCGHGNVPRDDDLGVTDASLSPGLRRMTARAAAAEPFATAADLLAELAGIRLSDKRIERSAENDGAAAAARITAEAPAIASGTMAVLPAPADRGTPPDKLYIAVDGTGVPMVAAAVTDRAGKAPDGRARTREVKLAALFTQTSLDDDGRPVRDPDSTSYLASFAPAAQFATLVAAEARRRGADDIRQLVVLGDGAPWIWNLATTIAPEATPIVDLYHAREHLHGLAAGLTDTLGDAHPDWLAARLADLDAGDIETLVTETERLPMNDDTATDTAKALGYFKTNAHRMRYAYFRAHGLFVGSGVVEAGCKSLVGGRLKQSGMRWNIPGATGILTLRTHQASGRFDRIWTQPHNQTATVATA
;
A
#
# COMPACT_ATOMS: atom_id res chain seq x y z
N MET A 1 -12.00 -4.54 -34.45
CA MET A 1 -10.65 -4.03 -34.70
C MET A 1 -10.74 -2.58 -35.14
N ARG A 2 -10.33 -1.62 -34.29
CA ARG A 2 -10.06 -0.23 -34.69
C ARG A 2 -8.54 -0.08 -34.78
N PRO A 3 -7.99 0.70 -35.74
CA PRO A 3 -6.55 0.79 -35.92
C PRO A 3 -5.89 1.46 -34.72
N ALA A 4 -4.72 0.94 -34.34
CA ALA A 4 -3.86 1.49 -33.31
C ALA A 4 -3.53 2.96 -33.63
N ARG A 5 -3.84 3.87 -32.71
CA ARG A 5 -3.37 5.26 -32.79
C ARG A 5 -1.86 5.26 -32.55
N SER A 6 -1.13 5.94 -33.44
CA SER A 6 0.30 6.24 -33.33
C SER A 6 0.62 6.83 -31.94
N PRO A 7 1.74 6.44 -31.29
CA PRO A 7 2.13 7.00 -30.01
C PRO A 7 2.49 8.47 -30.21
N ARG A 8 1.72 9.37 -29.59
CA ARG A 8 2.10 10.78 -29.53
C ARG A 8 3.38 10.86 -28.71
N SER A 9 4.47 11.28 -29.34
CA SER A 9 5.72 11.57 -28.68
C SER A 9 5.49 12.49 -27.49
N TRP A 10 5.90 12.06 -26.32
CA TRP A 10 5.99 12.87 -25.12
C TRP A 10 6.72 14.18 -25.43
N ALA A 11 6.10 15.32 -25.11
CA ALA A 11 6.79 16.60 -25.20
C ALA A 11 7.81 16.66 -24.05
N ALA A 12 9.02 16.16 -24.29
CA ALA A 12 10.16 16.58 -23.49
C ALA A 12 10.20 18.12 -23.53
N LEU A 13 10.31 18.76 -22.37
CA LEU A 13 10.65 20.18 -22.32
C LEU A 13 12.17 20.28 -22.56
N PRO A 14 12.65 20.71 -23.74
CA PRO A 14 14.07 20.92 -23.94
C PRO A 14 14.52 22.04 -22.99
N VAL A 15 15.46 21.70 -22.11
CA VAL A 15 16.14 22.66 -21.25
C VAL A 15 17.12 23.42 -22.14
N ASP A 16 16.79 24.66 -22.51
CA ASP A 16 17.73 25.59 -23.13
C ASP A 16 18.63 26.18 -22.02
N PRO A 17 19.94 25.88 -21.99
CA PRO A 17 20.85 26.37 -20.97
C PRO A 17 21.13 27.87 -21.02
N HIS A 18 20.58 28.63 -21.98
CA HIS A 18 20.95 30.03 -22.23
C HIS A 18 19.81 31.06 -22.14
N ARG A 19 18.57 30.66 -21.88
CA ARG A 19 17.43 31.59 -21.78
C ARG A 19 17.04 31.91 -20.34
N GLY A 20 17.74 32.88 -19.75
CA GLY A 20 17.45 33.37 -18.39
C GLY A 20 18.10 34.71 -18.05
N ARG A 21 18.12 35.69 -18.98
CA ARG A 21 18.48 37.07 -18.65
C ARG A 21 17.25 37.97 -18.73
N ALA A 22 16.56 38.10 -17.61
CA ALA A 22 15.74 39.27 -17.31
C ALA A 22 15.99 39.62 -15.85
N ARG A 23 16.74 40.71 -15.62
CA ARG A 23 16.97 41.28 -14.29
C ARG A 23 15.68 41.96 -13.84
N HIS A 24 15.14 41.56 -12.69
CA HIS A 24 14.20 42.38 -11.94
C HIS A 24 14.73 42.54 -10.52
N GLU A 25 15.13 43.78 -10.22
CA GLU A 25 15.42 44.28 -8.88
C GLU A 25 14.10 44.34 -8.08
N GLY A 26 14.12 43.81 -6.86
CA GLY A 26 12.96 43.79 -5.98
C GLY A 26 13.37 43.49 -4.55
N THR A 27 13.38 44.53 -3.74
CA THR A 27 13.79 44.64 -2.33
C THR A 27 13.20 43.60 -1.37
N ALA A 28 14.05 43.14 -0.44
CA ALA A 28 13.70 42.29 0.69
C ALA A 28 12.83 43.00 1.74
N ALA A 29 11.89 42.28 2.34
CA ALA A 29 11.23 42.66 3.59
C ALA A 29 11.12 41.45 4.54
N LEU A 30 11.73 41.60 5.70
CA LEU A 30 11.65 40.72 6.87
C LEU A 30 10.25 40.75 7.49
N GLY A 31 9.73 39.59 7.91
CA GLY A 31 8.51 39.48 8.71
C GLY A 31 8.53 38.25 9.62
N ARG A 32 8.58 38.48 10.93
CA ARG A 32 8.60 37.47 12.00
C ARG A 32 7.20 36.90 12.31
N ARG A 33 7.20 35.61 12.68
CA ARG A 33 6.39 34.87 13.69
C ARG A 33 4.87 35.14 13.83
N GLY A 34 4.13 34.02 13.82
CA GLY A 34 3.10 33.72 14.82
C GLY A 34 1.73 33.36 14.27
N GLY A 35 1.21 32.19 14.64
CA GLY A 35 -0.22 31.87 14.46
C GLY A 35 -0.54 30.38 14.35
N GLN A 36 -0.86 29.75 15.48
CA GLN A 36 -1.53 28.45 15.53
C GLN A 36 -2.93 28.57 14.90
N GLY A 37 -3.32 27.62 14.04
CA GLY A 37 -4.63 27.61 13.37
C GLY A 37 -5.22 26.21 13.27
N ALA A 38 -6.12 25.93 14.22
CA ALA A 38 -7.20 24.93 14.29
C ALA A 38 -7.32 23.83 13.21
N ARG A 39 -7.31 22.57 13.69
CA ARG A 39 -7.89 21.42 13.00
C ARG A 39 -9.41 21.56 12.95
N ARG A 40 -9.98 21.80 11.77
CA ARG A 40 -11.43 21.74 11.55
C ARG A 40 -11.87 20.27 11.47
N ALA A 41 -12.72 19.86 12.39
CA ALA A 41 -13.42 18.58 12.38
C ALA A 41 -14.36 18.52 11.17
N VAL A 42 -14.22 17.48 10.35
CA VAL A 42 -15.16 17.18 9.26
C VAL A 42 -16.35 16.44 9.87
N GLN A 43 -17.51 17.09 9.85
CA GLN A 43 -18.81 16.50 10.18
C GLN A 43 -19.17 15.44 9.13
N LEU A 44 -19.40 14.20 9.57
CA LEU A 44 -20.05 13.17 8.78
C LEU A 44 -21.56 13.50 8.67
N PRO A 45 -22.20 13.40 7.49
CA PRO A 45 -23.63 13.60 7.37
C PRO A 45 -24.42 12.42 7.96
N PRO A 46 -25.63 12.65 8.51
CA PRO A 46 -26.41 11.60 9.17
C PRO A 46 -27.07 10.65 8.17
N LEU A 47 -27.11 9.37 8.56
CA LEU A 47 -27.93 8.31 7.96
C LEU A 47 -29.41 8.71 7.99
N ARG A 48 -30.04 8.84 6.81
CA ARG A 48 -31.50 8.95 6.71
C ARG A 48 -32.13 7.55 6.65
N ALA A 49 -32.98 7.26 7.62
CA ALA A 49 -33.89 6.12 7.61
C ALA A 49 -35.19 6.45 6.84
N GLY A 50 -35.51 5.60 5.86
CA GLY A 50 -36.86 5.11 5.51
C GLY A 50 -37.86 6.04 4.80
N VAL A 51 -38.31 5.64 3.60
CA VAL A 51 -39.73 5.64 3.17
C VAL A 51 -39.96 4.48 2.17
N ARG A 52 -41.10 3.77 2.33
CA ARG A 52 -41.61 2.68 1.49
C ARG A 52 -42.39 3.17 0.25
N ALA A 53 -42.41 2.30 -0.76
CA ALA A 53 -43.47 1.98 -1.73
C ALA A 53 -43.88 3.04 -2.78
N ASP A 54 -43.67 2.71 -4.06
CA ASP A 54 -44.75 2.77 -5.06
C ASP A 54 -44.51 1.76 -6.22
N ARG A 55 -45.61 1.52 -6.93
CA ARG A 55 -46.03 0.38 -7.74
C ARG A 55 -45.50 0.35 -9.18
N GLY A 56 -45.58 -0.85 -9.77
CA GLY A 56 -46.18 -1.06 -11.10
C GLY A 56 -45.31 -0.78 -12.33
N GLY A 57 -44.94 -1.85 -13.03
CA GLY A 57 -44.36 -1.76 -14.36
C GLY A 57 -44.16 -3.14 -14.99
N GLN A 58 -45.24 -3.68 -15.57
CA GLN A 58 -45.29 -4.89 -16.38
C GLN A 58 -44.23 -4.87 -17.48
N ARG A 59 -43.51 -5.99 -17.65
CA ARG A 59 -43.10 -6.57 -18.94
C ARG A 59 -42.96 -8.09 -18.78
N ASP A 60 -44.08 -8.79 -18.98
CA ASP A 60 -44.07 -10.04 -19.74
C ASP A 60 -43.32 -9.74 -21.06
N ASP A 61 -42.37 -10.54 -21.49
CA ASP A 61 -42.51 -11.44 -22.64
C ASP A 61 -41.20 -12.23 -22.76
N LEU A 62 -41.30 -13.57 -22.86
CA LEU A 62 -40.41 -14.54 -23.53
C LEU A 62 -40.64 -15.92 -22.89
N ARG A 63 -41.82 -16.49 -23.14
CA ARG A 63 -42.14 -17.91 -22.88
C ARG A 63 -41.60 -18.75 -24.04
N GLY A 64 -40.53 -19.52 -23.79
CA GLY A 64 -40.22 -20.73 -24.56
C GLY A 64 -41.08 -21.91 -24.08
N PRO A 65 -41.30 -22.96 -24.90
CA PRO A 65 -42.20 -24.05 -24.58
C PRO A 65 -41.66 -24.94 -23.44
N PRO A 66 -42.54 -25.59 -22.65
CA PRO A 66 -42.11 -26.47 -21.56
C PRO A 66 -41.57 -27.79 -22.11
N ALA A 67 -40.36 -28.18 -21.70
CA ALA A 67 -39.86 -29.54 -21.86
C ALA A 67 -40.51 -30.45 -20.81
N GLU A 68 -40.96 -31.64 -21.22
CA GLU A 68 -41.55 -32.65 -20.34
C GLU A 68 -40.55 -33.17 -19.29
N PRO A 69 -41.02 -33.57 -18.09
CA PRO A 69 -40.17 -34.10 -17.04
C PRO A 69 -40.01 -35.62 -17.21
N GLY A 70 -38.84 -36.05 -17.66
CA GLY A 70 -38.40 -37.45 -17.60
C GLY A 70 -37.13 -37.56 -16.76
N GLY A 71 -37.21 -38.17 -15.58
CA GLY A 71 -36.03 -38.50 -14.78
C GLY A 71 -36.28 -38.49 -13.27
N ASP A 72 -36.43 -39.67 -12.73
CA ASP A 72 -36.66 -40.02 -11.32
C ASP A 72 -35.69 -39.30 -10.35
N GLY A 73 -36.20 -38.26 -9.71
CA GLY A 73 -35.52 -37.48 -8.67
C GLY A 73 -36.23 -37.69 -7.34
N THR A 74 -35.63 -38.47 -6.45
CA THR A 74 -36.12 -38.71 -5.10
C THR A 74 -36.36 -37.39 -4.35
N PRO A 75 -37.58 -37.11 -3.86
CA PRO A 75 -37.84 -35.95 -3.04
C PRO A 75 -37.47 -36.25 -1.58
N GLY A 76 -36.67 -35.37 -0.97
CA GLY A 76 -36.66 -35.25 0.49
C GLY A 76 -35.35 -35.62 1.18
N ARG A 77 -34.64 -34.59 1.64
CA ARG A 77 -33.92 -34.57 2.93
C ARG A 77 -33.37 -33.19 3.30
N ASP A 78 -33.25 -32.27 2.33
CA ASP A 78 -32.71 -30.93 2.59
C ASP A 78 -33.69 -29.93 3.21
N GLY A 79 -35.00 -30.06 2.95
CA GLY A 79 -36.01 -29.17 3.54
C GLY A 79 -36.18 -29.34 5.06
N GLY A 80 -36.08 -30.58 5.56
CA GLY A 80 -36.21 -30.89 6.99
C GLY A 80 -34.97 -30.49 7.82
N ARG A 81 -33.77 -30.63 7.25
CA ARG A 81 -32.52 -30.18 7.89
C ARG A 81 -32.45 -28.66 8.01
N LYS A 82 -32.89 -27.93 6.98
CA LYS A 82 -32.94 -26.46 7.00
C LYS A 82 -33.93 -25.95 8.04
N LYS A 83 -35.10 -26.58 8.16
CA LYS A 83 -36.12 -26.20 9.15
C LYS A 83 -35.67 -26.47 10.60
N GLY A 84 -35.06 -27.63 10.87
CA GLY A 84 -34.52 -27.96 12.20
C GLY A 84 -33.36 -27.06 12.62
N LEU A 85 -32.50 -26.64 11.68
CA LEU A 85 -31.44 -25.66 11.94
C LEU A 85 -32.03 -24.29 12.30
N CYS A 86 -33.03 -23.81 11.57
CA CYS A 86 -33.71 -22.55 11.90
C CYS A 86 -34.37 -22.57 13.28
N GLU A 87 -35.00 -23.68 13.66
CA GLU A 87 -35.62 -23.84 14.99
C GLU A 87 -34.58 -23.86 16.12
N GLN A 88 -33.45 -24.55 15.93
CA GLN A 88 -32.33 -24.56 16.88
C GLN A 88 -31.72 -23.18 17.07
N ILE A 89 -31.45 -22.46 15.98
CA ILE A 89 -30.93 -21.08 16.03
C ILE A 89 -31.92 -20.17 16.77
N THR A 90 -33.22 -20.30 16.50
CA THR A 90 -34.25 -19.47 17.14
C THR A 90 -34.31 -19.70 18.65
N ALA A 91 -34.24 -20.95 19.10
CA ALA A 91 -34.23 -21.29 20.52
C ALA A 91 -32.97 -20.78 21.23
N GLU A 92 -31.80 -20.89 20.61
CA GLU A 92 -30.53 -20.41 21.17
C GLU A 92 -30.53 -18.87 21.28
N ILE A 93 -31.05 -18.18 20.27
CA ILE A 93 -31.22 -16.72 20.30
C ILE A 93 -32.18 -16.29 21.41
N ALA A 94 -33.33 -16.94 21.54
CA ALA A 94 -34.32 -16.60 22.56
C ALA A 94 -33.74 -16.75 23.98
N ALA A 95 -33.04 -17.85 24.25
CA ALA A 95 -32.42 -18.10 25.56
C ALA A 95 -31.30 -17.10 25.89
N GLU A 96 -30.53 -16.63 24.90
CA GLU A 96 -29.54 -15.56 25.12
C GLU A 96 -30.21 -14.22 25.41
N VAL A 97 -31.26 -13.88 24.68
CA VAL A 97 -31.99 -12.62 24.84
C VAL A 97 -32.59 -12.53 26.24
N GLU A 98 -33.20 -13.60 26.74
CA GLU A 98 -33.74 -13.65 28.11
C GLU A 98 -32.65 -13.45 29.17
N ARG A 99 -31.51 -14.12 29.01
CA ARG A 99 -30.36 -13.98 29.92
C ARG A 99 -29.74 -12.59 29.90
N LEU A 100 -29.64 -11.97 28.72
CA LEU A 100 -29.17 -10.60 28.58
C LEU A 100 -30.13 -9.58 29.19
N ALA A 101 -31.44 -9.78 29.02
CA ALA A 101 -32.45 -8.93 29.64
C ALA A 101 -32.36 -8.99 31.16
N ALA A 102 -32.17 -10.18 31.74
CA ALA A 102 -31.97 -10.35 33.18
C ALA A 102 -30.68 -9.66 33.67
N LEU A 103 -29.57 -9.81 32.95
CA LEU A 103 -28.30 -9.18 33.31
C LEU A 103 -28.35 -7.64 33.22
N ALA A 104 -29.02 -7.10 32.19
CA ALA A 104 -29.20 -5.66 32.02
C ALA A 104 -30.11 -5.08 33.12
N ALA A 105 -31.16 -5.79 33.51
CA ALA A 105 -32.05 -5.38 34.60
C ALA A 105 -31.30 -5.29 35.94
N ASP A 106 -30.42 -6.26 36.24
CA ASP A 106 -29.61 -6.29 37.45
C ASP A 106 -28.51 -5.20 37.45
N SER A 107 -27.86 -5.00 36.30
CA SER A 107 -26.72 -4.08 36.16
C SER A 107 -27.11 -2.60 35.98
N LEU A 108 -28.37 -2.28 35.66
CA LEU A 108 -28.89 -0.91 35.54
C LEU A 108 -29.63 -0.44 36.81
N GLY A 109 -29.71 -1.27 37.85
CA GLY A 109 -30.26 -0.89 39.15
C GLY A 109 -29.40 0.11 39.91
N SER A 110 -29.91 0.57 41.07
CA SER A 110 -29.33 1.65 41.92
C SER A 110 -27.92 1.37 42.47
N SER A 111 -27.37 0.17 42.25
CA SER A 111 -26.05 -0.30 42.71
C SER A 111 -25.24 -0.95 41.59
N GLY A 112 -25.67 -0.78 40.34
CA GLY A 112 -25.20 -1.55 39.19
C GLY A 112 -23.83 -1.15 38.63
N THR A 113 -23.29 -2.01 37.76
CA THR A 113 -21.96 -1.88 37.13
C THR A 113 -21.89 -0.80 36.03
N GLY A 114 -23.02 -0.15 35.72
CA GLY A 114 -23.13 0.97 34.77
C GLY A 114 -23.34 0.54 33.31
N LEU A 115 -23.73 1.49 32.46
CA LEU A 115 -24.09 1.25 31.05
C LEU A 115 -22.97 0.54 30.25
N ALA A 116 -21.71 0.93 30.45
CA ALA A 116 -20.58 0.34 29.75
C ALA A 116 -20.42 -1.17 30.01
N ALA A 117 -20.71 -1.62 31.24
CA ALA A 117 -20.67 -3.04 31.57
C ALA A 117 -21.80 -3.82 30.88
N VAL A 118 -22.99 -3.22 30.80
CA VAL A 118 -24.14 -3.79 30.08
C VAL A 118 -23.86 -3.89 28.57
N GLU A 119 -23.32 -2.83 27.96
CA GLU A 119 -22.92 -2.83 26.55
C GLU A 119 -21.91 -3.94 26.24
N LEU A 120 -20.87 -4.08 27.07
CA LEU A 120 -19.85 -5.11 26.91
C LEU A 120 -20.44 -6.53 27.04
N ALA A 121 -21.36 -6.72 27.99
CA ALA A 121 -22.01 -8.01 28.20
C ALA A 121 -22.90 -8.40 27.01
N ILE A 122 -23.77 -7.48 26.56
CA ILE A 122 -24.62 -7.67 25.37
C ILE A 122 -23.78 -7.99 24.14
N ARG A 123 -22.71 -7.21 23.92
CA ARG A 123 -21.78 -7.44 22.81
C ARG A 123 -21.14 -8.83 22.87
N THR A 124 -20.65 -9.23 24.04
CA THR A 124 -19.99 -10.53 24.24
C THR A 124 -20.95 -11.69 23.96
N ALA A 125 -22.19 -11.58 24.44
CA ALA A 125 -23.26 -12.53 24.18
C ALA A 125 -23.61 -12.65 22.69
N MET A 126 -23.82 -11.53 22.00
CA MET A 126 -24.11 -11.49 20.56
C MET A 126 -22.98 -12.11 19.73
N MET A 127 -21.72 -11.89 20.11
CA MET A 127 -20.58 -12.54 19.45
C MET A 127 -20.60 -14.06 19.64
N ARG A 128 -20.85 -14.56 20.86
CA ARG A 128 -20.95 -16.02 21.12
C ARG A 128 -22.06 -16.67 20.31
N LEU A 129 -23.24 -16.06 20.28
CA LEU A 129 -24.35 -16.50 19.43
C LEU A 129 -23.97 -16.51 17.95
N GLY A 130 -23.35 -15.43 17.47
CA GLY A 130 -22.88 -15.33 16.10
C GLY A 130 -21.87 -16.42 15.73
N ALA A 131 -20.94 -16.74 16.64
CA ALA A 131 -19.98 -17.83 16.45
C ALA A 131 -20.66 -19.20 16.41
N SER A 132 -21.64 -19.46 17.28
CA SER A 132 -22.43 -20.70 17.28
C SER A 132 -23.17 -20.86 15.95
N LEU A 133 -23.92 -19.83 15.54
CA LEU A 133 -24.63 -19.78 14.26
C LEU A 133 -23.69 -20.04 13.07
N LEU A 134 -22.55 -19.34 13.03
CA LEU A 134 -21.57 -19.53 11.97
C LEU A 134 -21.02 -20.96 11.96
N GLY A 135 -20.73 -21.54 13.13
CA GLY A 135 -20.30 -22.93 13.25
C GLY A 135 -21.32 -23.91 12.67
N GLN A 136 -22.61 -23.73 12.99
CA GLN A 136 -23.68 -24.57 12.46
C GLN A 136 -23.85 -24.42 10.95
N LEU A 137 -23.77 -23.19 10.41
CA LEU A 137 -23.81 -22.94 8.97
C LEU A 137 -22.62 -23.58 8.24
N LEU A 138 -21.42 -23.48 8.81
CA LEU A 138 -20.22 -24.08 8.22
C LEU A 138 -20.28 -25.61 8.23
N ALA A 139 -20.91 -26.21 9.25
CA ALA A 139 -21.11 -27.65 9.37
C ALA A 139 -22.10 -28.24 8.35
N ALA A 140 -22.89 -27.40 7.65
CA ALA A 140 -23.83 -27.86 6.62
C ALA A 140 -23.15 -28.50 5.40
N ASP A 141 -21.90 -28.11 5.10
CA ASP A 141 -21.06 -28.74 4.08
C ASP A 141 -19.70 -29.10 4.68
N THR A 142 -19.40 -30.40 4.71
CA THR A 142 -18.12 -30.92 5.21
C THR A 142 -17.02 -30.88 4.16
N GLY A 143 -17.31 -30.45 2.93
CA GLY A 143 -16.36 -30.51 1.82
C GLY A 143 -16.15 -31.90 1.24
N HIS A 144 -17.02 -32.87 1.56
CA HIS A 144 -16.96 -34.18 0.92
C HIS A 144 -17.39 -34.06 -0.54
N ARG A 145 -16.56 -34.58 -1.45
CA ARG A 145 -16.73 -34.54 -2.91
C ARG A 145 -16.68 -35.94 -3.53
N GLY A 146 -17.11 -36.96 -2.78
CA GLY A 146 -17.07 -38.37 -3.18
C GLY A 146 -15.80 -39.10 -2.73
N PRO A 147 -15.61 -40.37 -3.17
CA PRO A 147 -14.52 -41.22 -2.70
C PRO A 147 -13.14 -40.81 -3.21
N ARG A 148 -13.08 -40.09 -4.34
CA ARG A 148 -11.86 -39.59 -4.97
C ARG A 148 -12.07 -38.19 -5.52
N ILE A 149 -11.02 -37.37 -5.47
CA ILE A 149 -10.98 -36.05 -6.09
C ILE A 149 -9.71 -35.92 -6.93
N ASP A 150 -9.69 -34.98 -7.87
CA ASP A 150 -8.45 -34.57 -8.54
C ASP A 150 -7.52 -33.90 -7.51
N CYS A 151 -6.25 -34.30 -7.48
CA CYS A 151 -5.26 -33.69 -6.58
C CYS A 151 -4.67 -32.38 -7.13
N GLY A 152 -4.97 -32.01 -8.38
CA GLY A 152 -4.44 -30.84 -9.09
C GLY A 152 -3.11 -31.10 -9.81
N ALA A 153 -2.53 -32.29 -9.65
CA ALA A 153 -1.27 -32.70 -10.29
C ALA A 153 -1.46 -33.86 -11.30
N GLY A 154 -2.69 -34.08 -11.78
CA GLY A 154 -3.02 -35.16 -12.71
C GLY A 154 -3.20 -36.55 -12.07
N HIS A 155 -3.20 -36.63 -10.73
CA HIS A 155 -3.51 -37.85 -9.99
C HIS A 155 -4.82 -37.71 -9.22
N HIS A 156 -5.26 -38.79 -8.58
CA HIS A 156 -6.46 -38.79 -7.74
C HIS A 156 -6.07 -38.88 -6.26
N ALA A 157 -6.69 -38.05 -5.42
CA ALA A 157 -6.62 -38.16 -3.97
C ALA A 157 -7.83 -38.94 -3.45
N ALA A 158 -7.61 -39.95 -2.61
CA ALA A 158 -8.68 -40.75 -2.02
C ALA A 158 -9.15 -40.15 -0.70
N PHE A 159 -10.45 -40.25 -0.41
CA PHE A 159 -11.01 -39.84 0.87
C PHE A 159 -10.46 -40.73 1.98
N VAL A 160 -9.91 -40.10 3.04
CA VAL A 160 -9.35 -40.81 4.20
C VAL A 160 -10.28 -40.69 5.41
N GLY A 161 -10.87 -39.52 5.63
CA GLY A 161 -11.72 -39.27 6.78
C GLY A 161 -12.00 -37.80 7.03
N TYR A 162 -12.64 -37.51 8.14
CA TYR A 162 -12.90 -36.14 8.56
C TYR A 162 -11.83 -35.66 9.54
N ARG A 163 -11.43 -34.39 9.41
CA ARG A 163 -10.53 -33.70 10.34
C ARG A 163 -11.17 -32.42 10.82
N ASP A 164 -10.92 -32.08 12.07
CA ASP A 164 -11.39 -30.82 12.64
C ASP A 164 -10.35 -29.70 12.44
N LYS A 165 -10.83 -28.47 12.34
CA LYS A 165 -10.00 -27.27 12.28
C LYS A 165 -10.59 -26.17 13.15
N ASN A 166 -9.75 -25.63 14.03
CA ASN A 166 -10.07 -24.43 14.78
C ASN A 166 -9.86 -23.21 13.88
N LEU A 167 -10.90 -22.40 13.72
CA LEU A 167 -10.86 -21.14 13.01
C LEU A 167 -11.25 -20.01 13.95
N ASP A 168 -10.36 -19.05 14.15
CA ASP A 168 -10.69 -17.79 14.79
C ASP A 168 -11.35 -16.86 13.74
N THR A 169 -12.57 -16.41 14.02
CA THR A 169 -13.38 -15.59 13.11
C THR A 169 -13.68 -14.22 13.71
N VAL A 170 -14.29 -13.33 12.93
CA VAL A 170 -14.75 -12.03 13.41
C VAL A 170 -15.83 -12.13 14.49
N LEU A 171 -16.52 -13.26 14.60
CA LEU A 171 -17.56 -13.52 15.61
C LEU A 171 -17.02 -14.30 16.81
N GLY A 172 -15.83 -14.89 16.69
CA GLY A 172 -15.26 -15.78 17.69
C GLY A 172 -14.72 -17.07 17.09
N ARG A 173 -14.23 -17.97 17.94
CA ARG A 173 -13.68 -19.26 17.51
C ARG A 173 -14.79 -20.23 17.12
N VAL A 174 -14.60 -20.91 15.99
CA VAL A 174 -15.45 -22.01 15.53
C VAL A 174 -14.61 -23.24 15.22
N VAL A 175 -15.21 -24.43 15.29
CA VAL A 175 -14.59 -25.70 14.88
C VAL A 175 -15.29 -26.17 13.62
N VAL A 176 -14.52 -26.38 12.55
CA VAL A 176 -15.03 -26.88 11.27
C VAL A 176 -14.56 -28.30 11.06
N ARG A 177 -15.52 -29.22 10.91
CA ARG A 177 -15.27 -30.62 10.53
C ARG A 177 -15.28 -30.74 9.01
N ARG A 178 -14.18 -31.20 8.43
CA ARG A 178 -13.90 -31.13 6.99
C ARG A 178 -13.34 -32.44 6.45
N ALA A 179 -13.70 -32.81 5.23
CA ALA A 179 -13.23 -34.01 4.55
C ALA A 179 -11.76 -33.87 4.15
N TYR A 180 -10.94 -34.86 4.51
CA TYR A 180 -9.53 -34.93 4.18
C TYR A 180 -9.26 -36.02 3.16
N TYR A 181 -8.58 -35.64 2.10
CA TYR A 181 -8.15 -36.49 0.99
C TYR A 181 -6.64 -36.62 1.01
N HIS A 182 -6.11 -37.76 0.58
CA HIS A 182 -4.68 -37.98 0.46
C HIS A 182 -4.35 -38.57 -0.91
N CYS A 183 -3.39 -37.97 -1.61
CA CYS A 183 -2.85 -38.52 -2.84
C CYS A 183 -1.60 -39.35 -2.50
N THR A 184 -1.63 -40.65 -2.79
CA THR A 184 -0.51 -41.56 -2.54
C THR A 184 0.69 -41.27 -3.45
N ASP A 185 0.44 -40.80 -4.67
CA ASP A 185 1.49 -40.52 -5.65
C ASP A 185 2.23 -39.21 -5.34
N CYS A 186 1.49 -38.16 -4.94
CA CYS A 186 2.08 -36.86 -4.61
C CYS A 186 2.53 -36.74 -3.14
N GLY A 187 2.06 -37.62 -2.25
CA GLY A 187 2.40 -37.61 -0.82
C GLY A 187 1.85 -36.41 -0.03
N HIS A 188 0.86 -35.67 -0.55
CA HIS A 188 0.24 -34.55 0.15
C HIS A 188 -1.26 -34.73 0.36
N GLY A 189 -1.77 -34.06 1.39
CA GLY A 189 -3.19 -33.98 1.69
C GLY A 189 -3.88 -32.90 0.87
N ASN A 190 -5.17 -33.08 0.61
CA ASN A 190 -6.05 -32.07 0.03
C ASN A 190 -7.32 -31.97 0.90
N VAL A 191 -7.74 -30.74 1.18
CA VAL A 191 -8.95 -30.45 1.96
C VAL A 191 -9.78 -29.41 1.20
N PRO A 192 -10.68 -29.83 0.30
CA PRO A 192 -11.42 -28.91 -0.57
C PRO A 192 -12.17 -27.82 0.20
N ARG A 193 -12.67 -28.16 1.40
CA ARG A 193 -13.37 -27.20 2.26
C ARG A 193 -12.50 -26.02 2.70
N ASP A 194 -11.19 -26.21 2.84
CA ASP A 194 -10.29 -25.12 3.21
C ASP A 194 -10.15 -24.12 2.06
N ASP A 195 -10.08 -24.61 0.82
CA ASP A 195 -10.00 -23.79 -0.38
C ASP A 195 -11.31 -23.02 -0.59
N ASP A 196 -12.45 -23.71 -0.50
CA ASP A 196 -13.80 -23.11 -0.62
C ASP A 196 -14.00 -21.95 0.39
N LEU A 197 -13.44 -22.08 1.59
CA LEU A 197 -13.55 -21.09 2.66
C LEU A 197 -12.40 -20.06 2.64
N GLY A 198 -11.40 -20.21 1.78
CA GLY A 198 -10.21 -19.36 1.72
C GLY A 198 -9.34 -19.41 2.99
N VAL A 199 -9.31 -20.56 3.66
CA VAL A 199 -8.58 -20.77 4.92
C VAL A 199 -7.42 -21.76 4.81
N THR A 200 -7.05 -22.20 3.61
CA THR A 200 -5.88 -23.07 3.38
C THR A 200 -4.64 -22.49 4.07
N ASP A 201 -3.97 -23.33 4.86
CA ASP A 201 -2.82 -22.98 5.72
C ASP A 201 -3.03 -21.80 6.71
N ALA A 202 -4.27 -21.39 6.93
CA ALA A 202 -4.64 -20.33 7.85
C ALA A 202 -5.50 -20.86 9.01
N SER A 203 -5.31 -20.26 10.19
CA SER A 203 -6.16 -20.47 11.37
C SER A 203 -7.13 -19.31 11.63
N LEU A 204 -7.02 -18.24 10.84
CA LEU A 204 -7.89 -17.07 10.90
C LEU A 204 -8.78 -17.05 9.66
N SER A 205 -10.07 -16.75 9.84
CA SER A 205 -10.99 -16.51 8.71
C SER A 205 -10.52 -15.35 7.82
N PRO A 206 -10.90 -15.28 6.53
CA PRO A 206 -10.53 -14.17 5.64
C PRO A 206 -10.91 -12.79 6.21
N GLY A 207 -12.08 -12.68 6.83
CA GLY A 207 -12.52 -11.45 7.49
C GLY A 207 -11.60 -11.03 8.64
N LEU A 208 -11.20 -11.98 9.49
CA LEU A 208 -10.30 -11.70 10.61
C LEU A 208 -8.86 -11.42 10.15
N ARG A 209 -8.38 -12.09 9.10
CA ARG A 209 -7.08 -11.78 8.46
C ARG A 209 -7.06 -10.33 7.98
N ARG A 210 -8.12 -9.88 7.32
CA ARG A 210 -8.27 -8.47 6.87
C ARG A 210 -8.22 -7.47 8.04
N MET A 211 -8.93 -7.73 9.14
CA MET A 211 -8.87 -6.89 10.34
C MET A 211 -7.48 -6.87 10.96
N THR A 212 -6.87 -8.06 11.09
CA THR A 212 -5.54 -8.26 11.65
C THR A 212 -4.48 -7.52 10.86
N ALA A 213 -4.47 -7.68 9.54
CA ALA A 213 -3.55 -7.00 8.64
C ALA A 213 -3.69 -5.48 8.69
N ARG A 214 -4.92 -4.95 8.79
CA ARG A 214 -5.15 -3.49 8.90
C ARG A 214 -4.60 -2.93 10.21
N ALA A 215 -4.85 -3.61 11.34
CA ALA A 215 -4.32 -3.20 12.63
C ALA A 215 -2.78 -3.31 12.67
N ALA A 216 -2.23 -4.42 12.20
CA ALA A 216 -0.78 -4.68 12.17
C ALA A 216 0.00 -3.76 11.22
N ALA A 217 -0.63 -3.31 10.14
CA ALA A 217 -0.04 -2.33 9.23
C ALA A 217 0.02 -0.94 9.86
N ALA A 218 -0.97 -0.58 10.69
CA ALA A 218 -1.04 0.72 11.37
C ALA A 218 -0.10 0.79 12.58
N GLU A 219 -0.12 -0.25 13.43
CA GLU A 219 0.46 -0.21 14.78
C GLU A 219 1.42 -1.39 15.05
N PRO A 220 2.29 -1.28 16.09
CA PRO A 220 3.05 -2.41 16.62
C PRO A 220 2.14 -3.58 17.01
N PHE A 221 2.64 -4.82 16.91
CA PHE A 221 1.81 -6.01 17.05
C PHE A 221 1.10 -6.15 18.40
N ALA A 222 1.74 -5.71 19.50
CA ALA A 222 1.11 -5.68 20.83
C ALA A 222 -0.07 -4.71 20.86
N THR A 223 0.14 -3.46 20.42
CA THR A 223 -0.93 -2.44 20.31
C THR A 223 -2.04 -2.88 19.36
N ALA A 224 -1.71 -3.54 18.24
CA ALA A 224 -2.69 -4.12 17.34
C ALA A 224 -3.53 -5.21 18.03
N ALA A 225 -2.93 -6.01 18.91
CA ALA A 225 -3.65 -6.99 19.74
C ALA A 225 -4.62 -6.32 20.71
N ASP A 226 -4.18 -5.26 21.39
CA ASP A 226 -5.02 -4.49 22.31
C ASP A 226 -6.20 -3.86 21.57
N LEU A 227 -5.95 -3.25 20.42
CA LEU A 227 -7.00 -2.66 19.57
C LEU A 227 -8.01 -3.71 19.08
N LEU A 228 -7.57 -4.90 18.67
CA LEU A 228 -8.48 -5.99 18.29
C LEU A 228 -9.29 -6.50 19.49
N ALA A 229 -8.69 -6.57 20.68
CA ALA A 229 -9.38 -6.99 21.89
C ALA A 229 -10.44 -5.96 22.30
N GLU A 230 -10.13 -4.67 22.27
CA GLU A 230 -11.01 -3.58 22.68
C GLU A 230 -12.10 -3.29 21.64
N LEU A 231 -11.69 -3.03 20.40
CA LEU A 231 -12.60 -2.58 19.35
C LEU A 231 -13.33 -3.74 18.67
N ALA A 232 -12.77 -4.95 18.63
CA ALA A 232 -13.39 -6.11 18.02
C ALA A 232 -13.79 -7.22 19.01
N GLY A 233 -13.37 -7.18 20.28
CA GLY A 233 -13.66 -8.25 21.24
C GLY A 233 -12.85 -9.52 20.96
N ILE A 234 -11.84 -9.44 20.09
CA ILE A 234 -11.09 -10.58 19.58
C ILE A 234 -9.70 -10.58 20.21
N ARG A 235 -9.41 -11.64 20.98
CA ARG A 235 -8.11 -11.80 21.64
C ARG A 235 -7.19 -12.68 20.80
N LEU A 236 -6.21 -12.05 20.16
CA LEU A 236 -5.08 -12.72 19.50
C LEU A 236 -3.78 -12.37 20.21
N SER A 237 -2.81 -13.28 20.18
CA SER A 237 -1.46 -12.94 20.63
C SER A 237 -0.75 -12.10 19.57
N ASP A 238 0.16 -11.23 20.01
CA ASP A 238 1.06 -10.45 19.16
C ASP A 238 1.73 -11.32 18.08
N LYS A 239 2.22 -12.51 18.42
CA LYS A 239 2.85 -13.46 17.48
C LYS A 239 1.90 -14.04 16.45
N ARG A 240 0.60 -14.18 16.76
CA ARG A 240 -0.39 -14.59 15.76
C ARG A 240 -0.69 -13.47 14.78
N ILE A 241 -0.78 -12.24 15.27
CA ILE A 241 -0.96 -11.04 14.46
C ILE A 241 0.22 -10.84 13.53
N GLU A 242 1.44 -10.90 14.07
CA GLU A 242 2.72 -10.83 13.32
C GLU A 242 2.72 -11.82 12.17
N ARG A 243 2.59 -13.12 12.46
CA ARG A 243 2.64 -14.16 11.41
C ARG A 243 1.54 -14.00 10.36
N SER A 244 0.31 -13.68 10.76
CA SER A 244 -0.77 -13.50 9.79
C SER A 244 -0.49 -12.30 8.87
N ALA A 245 -0.21 -11.13 9.45
CA ALA A 245 -0.03 -9.91 8.68
C ALA A 245 1.21 -9.97 7.78
N GLU A 246 2.32 -10.53 8.28
CA GLU A 246 3.53 -10.72 7.49
C GLU A 246 3.28 -11.67 6.31
N ASN A 247 2.62 -12.82 6.54
CA ASN A 247 2.30 -13.77 5.48
C ASN A 247 1.35 -13.18 4.44
N ASP A 248 0.29 -12.48 4.87
CA ASP A 248 -0.70 -11.86 3.98
C ASP A 248 -0.06 -10.77 3.11
N GLY A 249 0.76 -9.93 3.72
CA GLY A 249 1.50 -8.89 3.01
C GLY A 249 2.56 -9.47 2.06
N ALA A 250 3.28 -10.52 2.47
CA ALA A 250 4.30 -11.15 1.65
C ALA A 250 3.69 -11.86 0.43
N ALA A 251 2.55 -12.52 0.60
CA ALA A 251 1.78 -13.11 -0.50
C ALA A 251 1.30 -12.02 -1.49
N ALA A 252 0.84 -10.88 -0.97
CA ALA A 252 0.48 -9.74 -1.81
C ALA A 252 1.69 -9.19 -2.58
N ALA A 253 2.84 -9.04 -1.91
CA ALA A 253 4.09 -8.57 -2.53
C ALA A 253 4.56 -9.50 -3.65
N ALA A 254 4.50 -10.81 -3.43
CA ALA A 254 4.84 -11.82 -4.41
C ALA A 254 3.95 -11.73 -5.65
N ARG A 255 2.62 -11.62 -5.47
CA ARG A 255 1.67 -11.42 -6.57
C ARG A 255 1.95 -10.14 -7.35
N ILE A 256 2.13 -9.01 -6.67
CA ILE A 256 2.45 -7.72 -7.31
C ILE A 256 3.74 -7.83 -8.13
N THR A 257 4.76 -8.50 -7.58
CA THR A 257 6.04 -8.70 -8.27
C THR A 257 5.88 -9.59 -9.51
N ALA A 258 5.07 -10.65 -9.43
CA ALA A 258 4.81 -11.56 -10.55
C ALA A 258 4.01 -10.88 -11.68
N GLU A 259 3.06 -10.01 -11.33
CA GLU A 259 2.20 -9.30 -12.27
C GLU A 259 2.89 -8.07 -12.90
N ALA A 260 3.82 -7.43 -12.19
CA ALA A 260 4.42 -6.17 -12.61
C ALA A 260 5.06 -6.18 -14.00
N PRO A 261 5.81 -7.21 -14.44
CA PRO A 261 6.36 -7.24 -15.80
C PRO A 261 5.27 -7.18 -16.88
N ALA A 262 4.19 -7.94 -16.73
CA ALA A 262 3.09 -8.00 -17.70
C ALA A 262 2.28 -6.69 -17.72
N ILE A 263 2.13 -6.03 -16.57
CA ILE A 263 1.53 -4.69 -16.51
C ILE A 263 2.47 -3.68 -17.15
N ALA A 264 3.75 -3.67 -16.79
CA ALA A 264 4.73 -2.72 -17.31
C ALA A 264 4.87 -2.80 -18.84
N SER A 265 4.81 -4.00 -19.42
CA SER A 265 4.83 -4.21 -20.88
C SER A 265 3.49 -3.94 -21.58
N GLY A 266 2.40 -3.74 -20.84
CA GLY A 266 1.05 -3.58 -21.40
C GLY A 266 0.39 -4.89 -21.86
N THR A 267 1.00 -6.05 -21.59
CA THR A 267 0.43 -7.37 -21.90
C THR A 267 -0.74 -7.71 -20.95
N MET A 268 -0.76 -7.13 -19.76
CA MET A 268 -1.86 -7.24 -18.80
C MET A 268 -2.46 -5.86 -18.53
N ALA A 269 -3.76 -5.70 -18.85
CA ALA A 269 -4.50 -4.49 -18.57
C ALA A 269 -4.95 -4.45 -17.10
N VAL A 270 -4.89 -3.27 -16.46
CA VAL A 270 -5.43 -3.06 -15.12
C VAL A 270 -6.75 -2.28 -15.21
N LEU A 271 -7.82 -2.84 -14.67
CA LEU A 271 -9.15 -2.23 -14.69
C LEU A 271 -9.50 -1.49 -13.37
N PRO A 272 -10.23 -0.36 -13.44
CA PRO A 272 -10.68 0.32 -14.66
C PRO A 272 -9.50 0.97 -15.40
N ALA A 273 -9.58 0.99 -16.73
CA ALA A 273 -8.53 1.56 -17.55
C ALA A 273 -8.42 3.07 -17.25
N PRO A 274 -7.22 3.66 -17.37
CA PRO A 274 -7.05 5.11 -17.18
C PRO A 274 -7.99 5.95 -18.05
N ALA A 275 -8.24 5.51 -19.29
CA ALA A 275 -9.18 6.13 -20.23
C ALA A 275 -10.64 6.16 -19.73
N ASP A 276 -11.02 5.27 -18.81
CA ASP A 276 -12.38 5.22 -18.24
C ASP A 276 -12.56 6.24 -17.10
N ARG A 277 -11.51 7.00 -16.74
CA ARG A 277 -11.49 7.93 -15.59
C ARG A 277 -11.84 9.37 -15.97
N GLY A 278 -12.25 9.63 -17.20
CA GLY A 278 -12.56 10.98 -17.69
C GLY A 278 -11.33 11.68 -18.30
N THR A 279 -11.17 12.97 -18.05
CA THR A 279 -10.03 13.74 -18.56
C THR A 279 -8.72 13.22 -17.95
N PRO A 280 -7.76 12.74 -18.76
CA PRO A 280 -6.49 12.24 -18.23
C PRO A 280 -5.73 13.38 -17.53
N PRO A 281 -5.07 13.09 -16.40
CA PRO A 281 -4.32 14.09 -15.66
C PRO A 281 -3.18 14.65 -16.53
N ASP A 282 -2.90 15.93 -16.34
CA ASP A 282 -1.95 16.66 -17.19
C ASP A 282 -0.49 16.26 -16.89
N LYS A 283 -0.20 15.96 -15.62
CA LYS A 283 1.12 15.57 -15.14
C LYS A 283 1.05 14.38 -14.20
N LEU A 284 2.05 13.50 -14.31
CA LEU A 284 2.33 12.44 -13.34
C LEU A 284 3.73 12.63 -12.78
N TYR A 285 3.83 12.51 -11.47
CA TYR A 285 5.08 12.55 -10.75
C TYR A 285 5.42 11.15 -10.25
N ILE A 286 6.70 10.80 -10.37
CA ILE A 286 7.31 9.64 -9.73
C ILE A 286 8.40 10.19 -8.82
N ALA A 287 8.09 10.33 -7.53
CA ALA A 287 9.08 10.71 -6.53
C ALA A 287 9.67 9.46 -5.88
N VAL A 288 11.00 9.33 -5.88
CA VAL A 288 11.69 8.14 -5.41
C VAL A 288 12.74 8.50 -4.37
N ASP A 289 12.79 7.71 -3.30
CA ASP A 289 13.76 7.86 -2.21
C ASP A 289 14.11 6.47 -1.62
N GLY A 290 15.22 6.38 -0.90
CA GLY A 290 15.71 5.19 -0.22
C GLY A 290 15.94 5.45 1.26
N THR A 291 15.56 4.51 2.13
CA THR A 291 15.81 4.66 3.56
C THR A 291 16.19 3.35 4.24
N GLY A 292 17.05 3.40 5.26
CA GLY A 292 17.56 2.19 5.94
C GLY A 292 16.59 1.63 6.98
N VAL A 293 16.13 0.39 6.82
CA VAL A 293 15.32 -0.35 7.81
C VAL A 293 16.22 -1.19 8.71
N PRO A 294 16.09 -1.13 10.05
CA PRO A 294 16.80 -1.99 10.99
C PRO A 294 16.51 -3.48 10.78
N MET A 295 17.57 -4.27 10.63
CA MET A 295 17.48 -5.70 10.32
C MET A 295 18.05 -6.56 11.44
N VAL A 296 17.53 -7.79 11.56
CA VAL A 296 18.18 -8.85 12.34
C VAL A 296 19.52 -9.21 11.70
N ALA A 297 20.47 -9.71 12.49
CA ALA A 297 21.83 -9.99 12.01
C ALA A 297 21.85 -10.96 10.81
N ALA A 298 21.00 -11.99 10.83
CA ALA A 298 20.87 -12.97 9.74
C ALA A 298 20.42 -12.34 8.41
N ALA A 299 19.75 -11.19 8.46
CA ALA A 299 19.24 -10.51 7.27
C ALA A 299 20.25 -9.54 6.67
N VAL A 300 21.50 -9.45 7.14
CA VAL A 300 22.52 -8.49 6.65
C VAL A 300 23.92 -9.11 6.51
N THR A 301 24.02 -10.43 6.49
CA THR A 301 25.29 -11.18 6.41
C THR A 301 26.04 -11.00 5.09
N ASP A 302 25.33 -10.68 4.02
CA ASP A 302 25.80 -10.39 2.66
C ASP A 302 26.23 -8.93 2.45
N ARG A 303 26.29 -8.10 3.51
CA ARG A 303 26.54 -6.66 3.40
C ARG A 303 27.56 -6.15 4.38
N ALA A 304 28.47 -5.31 3.89
CA ALA A 304 29.34 -4.50 4.73
C ALA A 304 28.56 -3.30 5.32
N GLY A 305 28.79 -3.02 6.59
CA GLY A 305 28.32 -1.81 7.27
C GLY A 305 29.29 -0.66 7.09
N LYS A 306 28.77 0.57 7.24
CA LYS A 306 29.57 1.80 7.27
C LYS A 306 30.18 2.11 8.65
N ALA A 307 29.79 1.35 9.68
CA ALA A 307 30.29 1.53 11.04
C ALA A 307 31.73 1.00 11.16
N PRO A 308 32.51 1.44 12.17
CA PRO A 308 33.90 0.99 12.36
C PRO A 308 34.05 -0.53 12.54
N ASP A 309 33.00 -1.19 13.05
CA ASP A 309 32.95 -2.65 13.19
C ASP A 309 32.72 -3.39 11.85
N GLY A 310 32.48 -2.66 10.75
CA GLY A 310 32.18 -3.20 9.43
C GLY A 310 30.83 -3.92 9.32
N ARG A 311 30.01 -3.93 10.37
CA ARG A 311 28.77 -4.73 10.43
C ARG A 311 27.58 -3.94 9.91
N ALA A 312 26.92 -4.45 8.88
CA ALA A 312 25.65 -3.88 8.43
C ALA A 312 24.58 -4.08 9.52
N ARG A 313 23.74 -3.06 9.73
CA ARG A 313 22.64 -3.07 10.70
C ARG A 313 21.29 -2.79 10.06
N THR A 314 21.31 -2.28 8.84
CA THR A 314 20.13 -1.87 8.09
C THR A 314 20.20 -2.38 6.65
N ARG A 315 19.05 -2.51 6.01
CA ARG A 315 18.93 -2.58 4.56
C ARG A 315 18.16 -1.40 4.04
N GLU A 316 18.59 -0.87 2.91
CA GLU A 316 17.84 0.15 2.19
C GLU A 316 16.55 -0.46 1.64
N VAL A 317 15.42 0.14 2.00
CA VAL A 317 14.16 0.00 1.28
C VAL A 317 14.01 1.19 0.35
N LYS A 318 13.62 0.93 -0.90
CA LYS A 318 13.27 1.97 -1.87
C LYS A 318 11.78 2.24 -1.76
N LEU A 319 11.41 3.51 -1.75
CA LEU A 319 10.04 3.98 -1.75
C LEU A 319 9.80 4.83 -2.99
N ALA A 320 8.68 4.59 -3.67
CA ALA A 320 8.18 5.46 -4.73
C ALA A 320 6.82 6.00 -4.31
N ALA A 321 6.59 7.27 -4.56
CA ALA A 321 5.31 7.94 -4.46
C ALA A 321 4.90 8.46 -5.83
N LEU A 322 3.77 7.97 -6.35
CA LEU A 322 3.22 8.39 -7.62
C LEU A 322 1.96 9.20 -7.42
N PHE A 323 1.89 10.40 -8.00
CA PHE A 323 0.77 11.33 -7.82
C PHE A 323 0.59 12.24 -9.02
N THR A 324 -0.61 12.82 -9.15
CA THR A 324 -0.95 13.70 -10.27
C THR A 324 -1.04 15.15 -9.80
N GLN A 325 -0.93 16.05 -10.77
CA GLN A 325 -1.09 17.49 -10.55
C GLN A 325 -1.89 18.08 -11.72
N THR A 326 -2.98 18.76 -11.39
CA THR A 326 -3.81 19.50 -12.35
C THR A 326 -3.90 21.00 -12.08
N SER A 327 -3.58 21.44 -10.86
CA SER A 327 -3.73 22.84 -10.45
C SER A 327 -2.47 23.45 -9.85
N LEU A 328 -2.47 24.77 -9.76
CA LEU A 328 -1.54 25.60 -8.99
C LEU A 328 -2.32 26.30 -7.86
N ASP A 329 -1.64 26.75 -6.81
CA ASP A 329 -2.21 27.63 -5.79
C ASP A 329 -2.20 29.10 -6.25
N ASP A 330 -2.70 30.00 -5.39
CA ASP A 330 -2.78 31.45 -5.67
C ASP A 330 -1.40 32.10 -5.87
N ASP A 331 -0.33 31.48 -5.36
CA ASP A 331 1.06 31.91 -5.54
C ASP A 331 1.73 31.26 -6.76
N GLY A 332 0.97 30.51 -7.57
CA GLY A 332 1.47 29.80 -8.75
C GLY A 332 2.29 28.54 -8.43
N ARG A 333 2.25 28.04 -7.19
CA ARG A 333 2.97 26.82 -6.80
C ARG A 333 2.15 25.57 -7.13
N PRO A 334 2.78 24.47 -7.53
CA PRO A 334 2.08 23.23 -7.85
C PRO A 334 1.34 22.66 -6.64
N VAL A 335 0.09 22.25 -6.87
CA VAL A 335 -0.74 21.56 -5.87
C VAL A 335 -0.98 20.14 -6.34
N ARG A 336 -0.67 19.19 -5.47
CA ARG A 336 -0.92 17.78 -5.74
C ARG A 336 -2.42 17.52 -5.70
N ASP A 337 -2.93 16.77 -6.67
CA ASP A 337 -4.34 16.41 -6.70
C ASP A 337 -4.70 15.60 -5.44
N PRO A 338 -5.80 15.94 -4.74
CA PRO A 338 -6.26 15.18 -3.58
C PRO A 338 -6.46 13.70 -3.91
N ASP A 339 -6.12 12.83 -2.94
CA ASP A 339 -6.26 11.37 -3.05
C ASP A 339 -5.62 10.72 -4.27
N SER A 340 -4.73 11.46 -4.95
CA SER A 340 -4.02 10.97 -6.14
C SER A 340 -2.75 10.22 -5.80
N THR A 341 -2.29 10.10 -4.56
CA THR A 341 -1.00 9.45 -4.25
C THR A 341 -1.13 7.93 -4.15
N SER A 342 -0.18 7.18 -4.70
CA SER A 342 0.06 5.79 -4.32
C SER A 342 1.53 5.57 -4.02
N TYR A 343 1.77 4.56 -3.20
CA TYR A 343 3.08 4.21 -2.69
C TYR A 343 3.45 2.79 -3.05
N LEU A 344 4.71 2.58 -3.37
CA LEU A 344 5.34 1.28 -3.53
C LEU A 344 6.64 1.26 -2.73
N ALA A 345 6.85 0.20 -1.96
CA ALA A 345 8.09 0.01 -1.22
C ALA A 345 8.68 -1.37 -1.52
N SER A 346 10.00 -1.47 -1.68
CA SER A 346 10.65 -2.75 -1.91
C SER A 346 12.11 -2.76 -1.45
N PHE A 347 12.56 -3.92 -0.97
CA PHE A 347 13.99 -4.20 -0.73
C PHE A 347 14.71 -4.71 -1.99
N ALA A 348 13.99 -4.87 -3.10
CA ALA A 348 14.55 -5.36 -4.34
C ALA A 348 15.65 -4.43 -4.89
N PRO A 349 16.59 -4.97 -5.69
CA PRO A 349 17.53 -4.16 -6.45
C PRO A 349 16.83 -3.10 -7.31
N ALA A 350 17.53 -2.01 -7.62
CA ALA A 350 16.96 -0.87 -8.34
C ALA A 350 16.29 -1.26 -9.67
N ALA A 351 16.85 -2.22 -10.41
CA ALA A 351 16.29 -2.69 -11.68
C ALA A 351 14.92 -3.37 -11.51
N GLN A 352 14.77 -4.25 -10.53
CA GLN A 352 13.47 -4.89 -10.24
C GLN A 352 12.47 -3.88 -9.67
N PHE A 353 12.94 -2.94 -8.86
CA PHE A 353 12.11 -1.85 -8.35
C PHE A 353 11.61 -0.95 -9.48
N ALA A 354 12.42 -0.69 -10.51
CA ALA A 354 12.00 0.06 -11.69
C ALA A 354 10.79 -0.59 -12.39
N THR A 355 10.77 -1.93 -12.51
CA THR A 355 9.62 -2.66 -13.07
C THR A 355 8.34 -2.48 -12.24
N LEU A 356 8.45 -2.51 -10.91
CA LEU A 356 7.30 -2.25 -10.02
C LEU A 356 6.76 -0.83 -10.21
N VAL A 357 7.65 0.16 -10.28
CA VAL A 357 7.29 1.56 -10.49
C VAL A 357 6.68 1.78 -11.87
N ALA A 358 7.22 1.15 -12.93
CA ALA A 358 6.66 1.20 -14.28
C ALA A 358 5.24 0.62 -14.34
N ALA A 359 5.01 -0.52 -13.69
CA ALA A 359 3.68 -1.13 -13.60
C ALA A 359 2.66 -0.19 -12.93
N GLU A 360 3.05 0.46 -11.83
CA GLU A 360 2.19 1.41 -11.12
C GLU A 360 2.01 2.73 -11.88
N ALA A 361 3.03 3.21 -12.58
CA ALA A 361 2.93 4.36 -13.48
C ALA A 361 1.92 4.06 -14.60
N ARG A 362 2.04 2.91 -15.28
CA ARG A 362 1.08 2.51 -16.31
C ARG A 362 -0.35 2.37 -15.76
N ARG A 363 -0.53 1.77 -14.59
CA ARG A 363 -1.83 1.68 -13.90
C ARG A 363 -2.46 3.06 -13.63
N ARG A 364 -1.63 4.08 -13.49
CA ARG A 364 -2.05 5.48 -13.30
C ARG A 364 -2.26 6.24 -14.60
N GLY A 365 -2.11 5.59 -15.74
CA GLY A 365 -2.28 6.23 -17.05
C GLY A 365 -1.02 6.91 -17.53
N ALA A 366 0.17 6.46 -17.10
CA ALA A 366 1.42 7.02 -17.61
C ALA A 366 1.59 6.97 -19.13
N ASP A 367 0.74 6.24 -19.88
CA ASP A 367 0.70 6.25 -21.36
C ASP A 367 -0.14 7.39 -21.95
N ASP A 368 -1.04 8.00 -21.17
CA ASP A 368 -2.04 8.97 -21.61
C ASP A 368 -1.78 10.40 -21.08
N ILE A 369 -0.68 10.59 -20.35
CA ILE A 369 -0.37 11.83 -19.65
C ILE A 369 0.41 12.77 -20.58
N ARG A 370 0.38 14.08 -20.34
CA ARG A 370 1.13 15.02 -21.17
C ARG A 370 2.59 15.13 -20.74
N GLN A 371 2.84 15.11 -19.43
CA GLN A 371 4.17 15.27 -18.86
C GLN A 371 4.41 14.30 -17.70
N LEU A 372 5.47 13.50 -17.83
CA LEU A 372 5.97 12.67 -16.75
C LEU A 372 7.18 13.35 -16.10
N VAL A 373 7.20 13.40 -14.77
CA VAL A 373 8.27 14.01 -13.99
C VAL A 373 8.82 12.99 -12.99
N VAL A 374 10.15 12.88 -12.91
CA VAL A 374 10.82 12.05 -11.91
C VAL A 374 11.56 12.95 -10.92
N LEU A 375 11.28 12.76 -9.63
CA LEU A 375 11.88 13.49 -8.51
C LEU A 375 12.75 12.55 -7.67
N GLY A 376 13.94 13.01 -7.25
CA GLY A 376 14.79 12.26 -6.32
C GLY A 376 16.02 13.03 -5.85
N ASP A 377 16.78 12.45 -4.93
CA ASP A 377 17.91 13.08 -4.23
C ASP A 377 19.17 13.33 -5.09
N GLY A 378 19.21 12.80 -6.30
CA GLY A 378 20.36 12.88 -7.20
C GLY A 378 21.23 11.62 -7.25
N ALA A 379 20.88 10.56 -6.52
CA ALA A 379 21.61 9.30 -6.53
C ALA A 379 21.55 8.62 -7.92
N PRO A 380 22.67 8.05 -8.42
CA PRO A 380 22.73 7.48 -9.77
C PRO A 380 21.66 6.42 -10.07
N TRP A 381 21.30 5.61 -9.06
CA TRP A 381 20.31 4.55 -9.23
C TRP A 381 18.89 5.08 -9.51
N ILE A 382 18.55 6.29 -9.04
CA ILE A 382 17.27 6.94 -9.34
C ILE A 382 17.22 7.32 -10.81
N TRP A 383 18.31 7.89 -11.34
CA TRP A 383 18.37 8.27 -12.75
C TRP A 383 18.40 7.06 -13.68
N ASN A 384 19.08 5.98 -13.29
CA ASN A 384 19.00 4.72 -14.03
C ASN A 384 17.57 4.16 -14.06
N LEU A 385 16.85 4.26 -12.93
CA LEU A 385 15.43 3.91 -12.87
C LEU A 385 14.59 4.82 -13.78
N ALA A 386 14.78 6.14 -13.71
CA ALA A 386 14.07 7.10 -14.56
C ALA A 386 14.23 6.77 -16.04
N THR A 387 15.47 6.58 -16.50
CA THR A 387 15.80 6.19 -17.87
C THR A 387 15.18 4.86 -18.26
N THR A 388 15.07 3.90 -17.34
CA THR A 388 14.46 2.59 -17.63
C THR A 388 12.95 2.69 -17.81
N ILE A 389 12.28 3.54 -17.02
CA ILE A 389 10.82 3.63 -17.02
C ILE A 389 10.33 4.55 -18.13
N ALA A 390 10.95 5.72 -18.27
CA ALA A 390 10.56 6.75 -19.22
C ALA A 390 11.75 7.68 -19.50
N PRO A 391 12.58 7.36 -20.51
CA PRO A 391 13.70 8.20 -20.94
C PRO A 391 13.34 9.67 -21.20
N GLU A 392 12.10 9.93 -21.60
CA GLU A 392 11.52 11.24 -21.89
C GLU A 392 11.09 12.05 -20.65
N ALA A 393 11.07 11.43 -19.47
CA ALA A 393 10.55 12.08 -18.27
C ALA A 393 11.43 13.28 -17.89
N THR A 394 10.81 14.36 -17.42
CA THR A 394 11.53 15.53 -16.89
C THR A 394 12.20 15.12 -15.57
N PRO A 395 13.54 15.06 -15.48
CA PRO A 395 14.22 14.68 -14.25
C PRO A 395 14.49 15.93 -13.41
N ILE A 396 14.09 15.92 -12.15
CA ILE A 396 14.27 17.04 -11.23
C ILE A 396 14.93 16.51 -9.96
N VAL A 397 16.09 17.05 -9.61
CA VAL A 397 16.70 16.80 -8.31
C VAL A 397 15.90 17.53 -7.24
N ASP A 398 15.72 16.90 -6.09
CA ASP A 398 15.12 17.55 -4.94
C ASP A 398 15.95 18.78 -4.50
N LEU A 399 15.30 19.95 -4.49
CA LEU A 399 15.94 21.21 -4.09
C LEU A 399 16.47 21.19 -2.65
N TYR A 400 15.75 20.58 -1.71
CA TYR A 400 16.17 20.55 -0.31
C TYR A 400 17.38 19.64 -0.12
N HIS A 401 17.43 18.49 -0.80
CA HIS A 401 18.65 17.66 -0.84
C HIS A 401 19.82 18.39 -1.51
N ALA A 402 19.59 19.11 -2.62
CA ALA A 402 20.64 19.91 -3.24
C ALA A 402 21.18 21.00 -2.29
N ARG A 403 20.30 21.62 -1.48
CA ARG A 403 20.70 22.57 -0.44
C ARG A 403 21.47 21.88 0.70
N GLU A 404 21.11 20.68 1.12
CA GLU A 404 21.89 19.90 2.10
C GLU A 404 23.31 19.62 1.59
N HIS A 405 23.43 19.23 0.32
CA HIS A 405 24.74 19.07 -0.33
C HIS A 405 25.54 20.37 -0.34
N LEU A 406 24.90 21.52 -0.60
CA LEU A 406 25.55 22.82 -0.58
C LEU A 406 25.98 23.24 0.82
N HIS A 407 25.17 22.97 1.85
CA HIS A 407 25.55 23.18 3.23
C HIS A 407 26.73 22.31 3.64
N GLY A 408 26.77 21.05 3.22
CA GLY A 408 27.91 20.15 3.43
C GLY A 408 29.19 20.65 2.76
N LEU A 409 29.08 21.12 1.51
CA LEU A 409 30.19 21.77 0.80
C LEU A 409 30.67 23.02 1.54
N ALA A 410 29.76 23.90 1.95
CA ALA A 410 30.10 25.11 2.67
C ALA A 410 30.78 24.81 4.01
N ALA A 411 30.34 23.78 4.74
CA ALA A 411 30.96 23.38 6.00
C ALA A 411 32.43 22.97 5.80
N GLY A 412 32.75 22.28 4.70
CA GLY A 412 34.13 21.95 4.32
C GLY A 412 34.99 23.14 3.92
N LEU A 413 34.38 24.30 3.63
CA LEU A 413 35.05 25.54 3.21
C LEU A 413 35.15 26.58 4.35
N THR A 414 34.82 26.21 5.58
CA THR A 414 34.80 27.14 6.73
C THR A 414 36.14 27.86 6.91
N ASP A 415 37.25 27.12 6.88
CA ASP A 415 38.60 27.70 7.07
C ASP A 415 39.03 28.57 5.87
N THR A 416 38.60 28.20 4.65
CA THR A 416 38.92 28.97 3.42
C THR A 416 38.16 30.30 3.38
N LEU A 417 36.91 30.31 3.83
CA LEU A 417 36.03 31.47 3.74
C LEU A 417 36.12 32.39 4.95
N GLY A 418 36.45 31.87 6.14
CA GLY A 418 36.49 32.65 7.37
C GLY A 418 35.21 33.46 7.60
N ASP A 419 35.35 34.75 7.85
CA ASP A 419 34.21 35.66 8.09
C ASP A 419 33.27 35.82 6.88
N ALA A 420 33.73 35.51 5.66
CA ALA A 420 32.91 35.58 4.45
C ALA A 420 32.00 34.36 4.25
N HIS A 421 32.13 33.33 5.09
CA HIS A 421 31.35 32.08 5.01
C HIS A 421 29.83 32.28 4.91
N PRO A 422 29.15 33.03 5.80
CA PRO A 422 27.70 33.18 5.76
C PRO A 422 27.21 33.89 4.49
N ASP A 423 27.92 34.92 4.05
CA ASP A 423 27.57 35.70 2.85
C ASP A 423 27.78 34.87 1.58
N TRP A 424 28.89 34.12 1.52
CA TRP A 424 29.15 33.20 0.42
C TRP A 424 28.08 32.12 0.33
N LEU A 425 27.72 31.48 1.45
CA LEU A 425 26.68 30.45 1.49
C LEU A 425 25.32 31.01 1.05
N ALA A 426 24.95 32.21 1.51
CA ALA A 426 23.73 32.87 1.10
C ALA A 426 23.70 33.15 -0.42
N ALA A 427 24.82 33.62 -0.99
CA ALA A 427 24.93 33.85 -2.44
C ALA A 427 24.82 32.54 -3.24
N ARG A 428 25.53 31.47 -2.83
CA ARG A 428 25.46 30.17 -3.51
C ARG A 428 24.09 29.50 -3.37
N LEU A 429 23.38 29.71 -2.26
CA LEU A 429 21.99 29.27 -2.11
C LEU A 429 21.06 30.00 -3.08
N ALA A 430 21.28 31.29 -3.31
CA ALA A 430 20.52 32.06 -4.29
C ALA A 430 20.79 31.59 -5.73
N ASP A 431 22.07 31.33 -6.07
CA ASP A 431 22.46 30.76 -7.36
C ASP A 431 21.80 29.39 -7.57
N LEU A 432 21.85 28.52 -6.55
CA LEU A 432 21.16 27.23 -6.56
C LEU A 432 19.67 27.40 -6.77
N ASP A 433 18.98 28.26 -6.01
CA ASP A 433 17.53 28.47 -6.12
C ASP A 433 17.09 29.04 -7.48
N ALA A 434 17.95 29.84 -8.12
CA ALA A 434 17.77 30.32 -9.48
C ALA A 434 18.03 29.21 -10.53
N GLY A 435 18.74 28.15 -10.14
CA GLY A 435 19.20 27.08 -11.02
C GLY A 435 20.45 27.44 -11.83
N ASP A 436 21.22 28.41 -11.37
CA ASP A 436 22.51 28.83 -11.94
C ASP A 436 23.65 28.02 -11.31
N ILE A 437 23.74 26.75 -11.74
CA ILE A 437 24.72 25.81 -11.21
C ILE A 437 26.13 26.16 -11.70
N GLU A 438 26.23 26.77 -12.87
CA GLU A 438 27.48 27.23 -13.48
C GLU A 438 28.16 28.32 -12.63
N THR A 439 27.40 29.33 -12.18
CA THR A 439 27.94 30.35 -11.26
C THR A 439 28.32 29.73 -9.93
N LEU A 440 27.48 28.85 -9.36
CA LEU A 440 27.81 28.15 -8.11
C LEU A 440 29.15 27.42 -8.20
N VAL A 441 29.35 26.63 -9.27
CA VAL A 441 30.59 25.87 -9.51
C VAL A 441 31.77 26.83 -9.70
N THR A 442 31.63 27.81 -10.59
CA THR A 442 32.72 28.72 -10.95
C THR A 442 33.21 29.54 -9.76
N GLU A 443 32.29 30.08 -8.95
CA GLU A 443 32.67 30.88 -7.77
C GLU A 443 33.26 30.00 -6.65
N THR A 444 32.91 28.72 -6.59
CA THR A 444 33.55 27.78 -5.65
C THR A 444 34.98 27.45 -6.08
N GLU A 445 35.20 27.20 -7.37
CA GLU A 445 36.53 26.84 -7.92
C GLU A 445 37.55 27.99 -7.86
N ARG A 446 37.10 29.24 -7.73
CA ARG A 446 37.97 30.42 -7.57
C ARG A 446 38.52 30.61 -6.16
N LEU A 447 38.03 29.86 -5.18
CA LEU A 447 38.48 30.03 -3.80
C LEU A 447 39.95 29.59 -3.64
N PRO A 448 40.76 30.32 -2.84
CA PRO A 448 42.15 29.97 -2.60
C PRO A 448 42.23 28.81 -1.60
N MET A 449 42.09 27.58 -2.09
CA MET A 449 42.08 26.34 -1.31
C MET A 449 43.46 25.68 -1.30
N ASN A 450 43.77 24.96 -0.21
CA ASN A 450 44.89 24.00 -0.20
C ASN A 450 44.52 22.72 -0.98
N ASP A 451 45.50 21.87 -1.28
CA ASP A 451 45.32 20.68 -2.15
C ASP A 451 44.27 19.69 -1.62
N ASP A 452 44.24 19.45 -0.31
CA ASP A 452 43.27 18.53 0.32
C ASP A 452 41.84 19.08 0.21
N THR A 453 41.64 20.36 0.56
CA THR A 453 40.35 21.05 0.47
C THR A 453 39.88 21.15 -0.98
N ALA A 454 40.80 21.43 -1.91
CA ALA A 454 40.49 21.48 -3.34
C ALA A 454 40.03 20.11 -3.85
N THR A 455 40.68 19.03 -3.41
CA THR A 455 40.32 17.66 -3.79
C THR A 455 38.92 17.28 -3.29
N ASP A 456 38.61 17.54 -2.02
CA ASP A 456 37.30 17.22 -1.45
C ASP A 456 36.19 18.14 -1.99
N THR A 457 36.51 19.41 -2.24
CA THR A 457 35.62 20.36 -2.92
C THR A 457 35.30 19.90 -4.34
N ALA A 458 36.30 19.45 -5.11
CA ALA A 458 36.09 18.94 -6.47
C ALA A 458 35.17 17.71 -6.47
N LYS A 459 35.31 16.80 -5.49
CA LYS A 459 34.40 15.66 -5.32
C LYS A 459 32.97 16.13 -5.02
N ALA A 460 32.79 17.09 -4.11
CA ALA A 460 31.48 17.65 -3.78
C ALA A 460 30.83 18.38 -4.96
N LEU A 461 31.59 19.18 -5.72
CA LEU A 461 31.13 19.85 -6.94
C LEU A 461 30.73 18.87 -8.04
N GLY A 462 31.29 17.65 -8.05
CA GLY A 462 30.89 16.58 -8.96
C GLY A 462 29.38 16.29 -8.91
N TYR A 463 28.75 16.40 -7.73
CA TYR A 463 27.30 16.25 -7.56
C TYR A 463 26.52 17.31 -8.35
N PHE A 464 26.90 18.58 -8.20
CA PHE A 464 26.25 19.71 -8.87
C PHE A 464 26.47 19.66 -10.39
N LYS A 465 27.72 19.42 -10.82
CA LYS A 465 28.07 19.30 -12.25
C LYS A 465 27.28 18.20 -12.95
N THR A 466 27.20 17.01 -12.35
CA THR A 466 26.50 15.84 -12.92
C THR A 466 24.99 16.06 -13.03
N ASN A 467 24.44 16.93 -12.18
CA ASN A 467 23.01 17.16 -12.05
C ASN A 467 22.55 18.56 -12.51
N ALA A 468 23.43 19.38 -13.10
CA ALA A 468 23.14 20.76 -13.46
C ALA A 468 21.83 20.92 -14.26
N HIS A 469 21.60 20.06 -15.26
CA HIS A 469 20.37 20.08 -16.06
C HIS A 469 19.11 19.67 -15.29
N ARG A 470 19.25 18.97 -14.16
CA ARG A 470 18.16 18.55 -13.26
C ARG A 470 17.89 19.53 -12.13
N MET A 471 18.68 20.59 -12.01
CA MET A 471 18.60 21.60 -10.94
C MET A 471 18.17 22.98 -11.47
N ARG A 472 17.45 23.03 -12.59
CA ARG A 472 16.95 24.28 -13.21
C ARG A 472 15.68 24.77 -12.52
N TYR A 473 15.76 25.10 -11.23
CA TYR A 473 14.57 25.31 -10.40
C TYR A 473 13.71 26.52 -10.81
N ALA A 474 14.31 27.64 -11.23
CA ALA A 474 13.53 28.77 -11.73
C ALA A 474 12.70 28.38 -12.97
N TYR A 475 13.32 27.61 -13.89
CA TYR A 475 12.64 27.08 -15.07
C TYR A 475 11.49 26.12 -14.67
N PHE A 476 11.73 25.18 -13.76
CA PHE A 476 10.70 24.24 -13.31
C PHE A 476 9.53 24.94 -12.61
N ARG A 477 9.82 25.94 -11.77
CA ARG A 477 8.79 26.77 -11.12
C ARG A 477 7.96 27.57 -12.12
N ALA A 478 8.60 28.17 -13.13
CA ALA A 478 7.90 28.88 -14.20
C ALA A 478 6.96 27.98 -15.02
N HIS A 479 7.23 26.66 -15.04
CA HIS A 479 6.36 25.65 -15.67
C HIS A 479 5.38 25.00 -14.68
N GLY A 480 5.27 25.55 -13.46
CA GLY A 480 4.36 25.05 -12.42
C GLY A 480 4.67 23.62 -11.99
N LEU A 481 5.95 23.23 -11.93
CA LEU A 481 6.39 21.89 -11.53
C LEU A 481 6.88 21.88 -10.08
N PHE A 482 6.69 20.74 -9.41
CA PHE A 482 7.33 20.48 -8.13
C PHE A 482 8.86 20.45 -8.29
N VAL A 483 9.56 21.10 -7.37
CA VAL A 483 11.03 21.09 -7.25
C VAL A 483 11.51 20.37 -5.99
N GLY A 484 10.57 19.91 -5.15
CA GLY A 484 10.85 19.15 -3.95
C GLY A 484 10.05 17.84 -3.95
N SER A 485 10.60 16.85 -3.29
CA SER A 485 10.16 15.46 -3.21
C SER A 485 9.51 15.14 -1.86
N GLY A 486 9.12 16.17 -1.08
CA GLY A 486 8.57 16.03 0.28
C GLY A 486 7.43 15.01 0.45
N VAL A 487 6.71 14.65 -0.61
CA VAL A 487 5.76 13.52 -0.61
C VAL A 487 6.40 12.15 -0.36
N VAL A 488 7.54 11.85 -1.00
CA VAL A 488 8.26 10.59 -0.80
C VAL A 488 9.01 10.62 0.53
N GLU A 489 9.60 11.76 0.92
CA GLU A 489 10.20 11.93 2.24
C GLU A 489 9.19 11.72 3.38
N ALA A 490 8.00 12.34 3.26
CA ALA A 490 6.90 12.12 4.19
C ALA A 490 6.45 10.65 4.19
N GLY A 491 6.49 9.98 3.03
CA GLY A 491 6.28 8.54 2.91
C GLY A 491 7.35 7.72 3.64
N CYS A 492 8.63 8.04 3.46
CA CYS A 492 9.75 7.40 4.15
C CYS A 492 9.61 7.57 5.67
N LYS A 493 9.22 8.75 6.13
CA LYS A 493 9.00 9.02 7.56
C LYS A 493 7.77 8.29 8.11
N SER A 494 6.62 8.44 7.46
CA SER A 494 5.33 7.97 8.00
C SER A 494 5.03 6.51 7.69
N LEU A 495 5.38 6.00 6.50
CA LEU A 495 5.11 4.63 6.08
C LEU A 495 6.22 3.70 6.54
N VAL A 496 7.47 4.03 6.21
CA VAL A 496 8.62 3.18 6.61
C VAL A 496 9.00 3.44 8.06
N GLY A 497 9.34 4.68 8.40
CA GLY A 497 9.81 5.08 9.72
C GLY A 497 8.79 4.78 10.83
N GLY A 498 7.55 5.21 10.61
CA GLY A 498 6.46 5.06 11.58
C GLY A 498 6.13 3.62 11.96
N ARG A 499 6.54 2.62 11.17
CA ARG A 499 6.23 1.21 11.44
C ARG A 499 7.44 0.28 11.57
N LEU A 500 8.53 0.55 10.87
CA LEU A 500 9.70 -0.32 10.84
C LEU A 500 10.90 0.22 11.62
N LYS A 501 10.89 1.50 12.02
CA LYS A 501 12.03 2.15 12.69
C LYS A 501 11.72 2.65 14.10
N GLN A 502 10.70 2.10 14.76
CA GLN A 502 10.49 2.41 16.17
C GLN A 502 11.54 1.72 17.05
N SER A 503 11.64 2.17 18.30
CA SER A 503 12.64 1.68 19.24
C SER A 503 12.62 0.16 19.37
N GLY A 504 13.80 -0.46 19.32
CA GLY A 504 13.98 -1.91 19.49
C GLY A 504 13.59 -2.79 18.29
N MET A 505 12.98 -2.22 17.24
CA MET A 505 12.54 -3.01 16.08
C MET A 505 13.72 -3.57 15.26
N ARG A 506 13.61 -4.85 14.91
CA ARG A 506 14.55 -5.57 14.05
C ARG A 506 13.74 -6.51 13.16
N TRP A 507 14.01 -6.50 11.87
CA TRP A 507 13.20 -7.24 10.91
C TRP A 507 14.01 -8.28 10.15
N ASN A 508 13.33 -9.36 9.75
CA ASN A 508 13.74 -10.15 8.60
C ASN A 508 13.11 -9.55 7.33
N ILE A 509 13.63 -9.92 6.15
CA ILE A 509 13.18 -9.35 4.88
C ILE A 509 11.71 -9.70 4.56
N PRO A 510 11.26 -10.96 4.67
CA PRO A 510 9.85 -11.30 4.39
C PRO A 510 8.85 -10.53 5.27
N GLY A 511 9.12 -10.43 6.57
CA GLY A 511 8.25 -9.73 7.52
C GLY A 511 8.16 -8.24 7.27
N ALA A 512 9.32 -7.56 7.08
CA ALA A 512 9.33 -6.15 6.70
C ALA A 512 8.63 -5.90 5.36
N THR A 513 8.84 -6.78 4.37
CA THR A 513 8.19 -6.70 3.06
C THR A 513 6.67 -6.82 3.20
N GLY A 514 6.19 -7.77 4.00
CA GLY A 514 4.76 -7.98 4.23
C GLY A 514 4.10 -6.75 4.86
N ILE A 515 4.65 -6.26 5.97
CA ILE A 515 4.10 -5.09 6.67
C ILE A 515 4.15 -3.82 5.80
N LEU A 516 5.24 -3.59 5.06
CA LEU A 516 5.31 -2.46 4.14
C LEU A 516 4.28 -2.55 3.03
N THR A 517 4.08 -3.73 2.46
CA THR A 517 3.09 -3.94 1.39
C THR A 517 1.68 -3.64 1.88
N LEU A 518 1.32 -4.12 3.07
CA LEU A 518 0.03 -3.79 3.68
C LEU A 518 -0.12 -2.28 3.91
N ARG A 519 0.92 -1.63 4.44
CA ARG A 519 0.91 -0.21 4.79
C ARG A 519 0.88 0.71 3.56
N THR A 520 1.65 0.40 2.51
CA THR A 520 1.63 1.17 1.26
C THR A 520 0.29 1.02 0.54
N HIS A 521 -0.31 -0.17 0.53
CA HIS A 521 -1.66 -0.37 0.00
C HIS A 521 -2.72 0.40 0.79
N GLN A 522 -2.61 0.44 2.12
CA GLN A 522 -3.51 1.25 2.94
C GLN A 522 -3.37 2.74 2.65
N ALA A 523 -2.14 3.25 2.59
CA ALA A 523 -1.88 4.66 2.26
C ALA A 523 -2.30 5.04 0.82
N SER A 524 -2.37 4.05 -0.08
CA SER A 524 -2.78 4.23 -1.48
C SER A 524 -4.29 4.06 -1.69
N GLY A 525 -5.10 3.85 -0.64
CA GLY A 525 -6.54 3.55 -0.78
C GLY A 525 -6.84 2.22 -1.46
N ARG A 526 -5.88 1.28 -1.47
CA ARG A 526 -5.93 0.00 -2.20
C ARG A 526 -5.81 -1.23 -1.30
N PHE A 527 -6.03 -1.07 -0.01
CA PHE A 527 -5.97 -2.17 0.96
C PHE A 527 -6.91 -3.33 0.60
N ASP A 528 -8.12 -3.01 0.14
CA ASP A 528 -9.13 -4.02 -0.18
C ASP A 528 -8.77 -4.87 -1.40
N ARG A 529 -7.89 -4.37 -2.28
CA ARG A 529 -7.40 -5.11 -3.45
C ARG A 529 -6.51 -6.30 -3.07
N ILE A 530 -5.98 -6.32 -1.85
CA ILE A 530 -5.22 -7.47 -1.34
C ILE A 530 -6.14 -8.69 -1.20
N TRP A 531 -7.38 -8.46 -0.78
CA TRP A 531 -8.36 -9.48 -0.39
C TRP A 531 -9.31 -9.88 -1.52
N THR A 532 -9.44 -9.07 -2.56
CA THR A 532 -10.13 -9.49 -3.79
C THR A 532 -9.30 -10.57 -4.48
N GLN A 533 -9.63 -11.84 -4.24
CA GLN A 533 -9.26 -12.89 -5.16
C GLN A 533 -10.21 -12.82 -6.36
N PRO A 534 -9.72 -12.80 -7.60
CA PRO A 534 -10.56 -13.12 -8.75
C PRO A 534 -10.86 -14.62 -8.71
N HIS A 535 -11.93 -15.01 -8.00
CA HIS A 535 -12.50 -16.37 -8.07
C HIS A 535 -13.29 -16.62 -9.37
N ASN A 536 -13.07 -15.82 -10.43
CA ASN A 536 -13.80 -15.88 -11.69
C ASN A 536 -12.87 -15.74 -12.90
N GLN A 537 -11.74 -16.45 -12.91
CA GLN A 537 -11.18 -16.90 -14.18
C GLN A 537 -11.54 -18.36 -14.32
N THR A 538 -12.73 -18.61 -14.88
CA THR A 538 -12.97 -19.86 -15.61
C THR A 538 -11.80 -19.99 -16.56
N ALA A 539 -10.95 -21.01 -16.37
CA ALA A 539 -10.01 -21.39 -17.39
C ALA A 539 -10.84 -21.69 -18.63
N THR A 540 -10.86 -20.76 -19.59
CA THR A 540 -11.33 -21.07 -20.93
C THR A 540 -10.38 -22.14 -21.42
N VAL A 541 -10.82 -23.39 -21.34
CA VAL A 541 -10.20 -24.51 -22.03
C VAL A 541 -10.18 -24.09 -23.50
N ALA A 542 -9.00 -23.73 -23.99
CA ALA A 542 -8.78 -23.62 -25.41
C ALA A 542 -8.91 -25.03 -25.97
N THR A 543 -10.10 -25.37 -26.49
CA THR A 543 -10.25 -26.51 -27.37
C THR A 543 -9.48 -26.21 -28.65
N ALA A 544 -8.51 -27.08 -28.93
CA ALA A 544 -7.69 -27.09 -30.14
C ALA A 544 -8.53 -27.21 -31.42
#